data_AF-A0A8J2TQP5-F1
#
_entry.id   AF-A0A8J2TQP5-F1
#
_cell.length_a   1.000
_cell.length_b   1.000
_cell.length_c   1.000
_cell.angle_alpha   90.00
_cell.angle_beta   90.00
_cell.angle_gamma   90.00
#
_symmetry.space_group_name_H-M   'P 1'
#
loop_
_entity.id
_entity.type
_entity.pdbx_description
1 polymer ?
#
loop_
_entity_poly.entity_id
_entity_poly.type
_entity_poly.pdbx_seq_one_letter_code
_entity_poly.pdbx_strand_id
1 'polypeptide(L)'
;MVLEIFRRREQKYLITVEQYMMLVDEMSPYMRFDKFGRDGKYTVTSLYFENRNYDIYFETKNKLPFRQKLRLRIYDDTDIGGAAFFEIKQKHKPEFDSC
;
A
#
# COMPACT_ATOMS: atom_id res chain seq x y z
N MET A 1 6.64 -21.11 -29.93
CA MET A 1 5.51 -20.94 -29.00
C MET A 1 6.00 -20.03 -27.89
N VAL A 2 5.59 -18.76 -27.87
CA VAL A 2 6.05 -17.79 -26.88
C VAL A 2 5.18 -17.93 -25.65
N LEU A 3 5.76 -18.30 -24.52
CA LEU A 3 5.09 -18.25 -23.21
C LEU A 3 4.92 -16.77 -22.85
N GLU A 4 3.71 -16.24 -23.00
CA GLU A 4 3.35 -14.94 -22.44
C GLU A 4 3.31 -15.05 -20.92
N ILE A 5 4.43 -14.71 -20.27
CA ILE A 5 4.50 -14.65 -18.82
C ILE A 5 4.09 -13.24 -18.41
N PHE A 6 2.86 -13.09 -17.92
CA PHE A 6 2.43 -11.85 -17.28
C PHE A 6 3.31 -11.54 -16.06
N ARG A 7 3.96 -10.38 -16.06
CA ARG A 7 4.80 -9.90 -14.95
C ARG A 7 4.27 -8.58 -14.42
N ARG A 8 3.66 -8.59 -13.22
CA ARG A 8 3.25 -7.37 -12.53
C ARG A 8 4.47 -6.59 -12.05
N ARG A 9 4.53 -5.30 -12.39
CA ARG A 9 5.50 -4.34 -11.85
C ARG A 9 4.76 -3.27 -11.05
N GLU A 10 5.38 -2.77 -10.00
CA GLU A 10 4.84 -1.70 -9.15
C GLU A 10 5.92 -0.64 -8.99
N GLN A 11 5.65 0.58 -9.44
CA GLN A 11 6.54 1.73 -9.38
C GLN A 11 5.90 2.83 -8.52
N LYS A 12 6.71 3.52 -7.72
CA LYS A 12 6.24 4.56 -6.79
C LYS A 12 7.08 5.82 -7.00
N TYR A 13 6.40 6.95 -7.12
CA TYR A 13 7.00 8.26 -7.34
C TYR A 13 6.47 9.23 -6.30
N LEU A 14 7.34 10.14 -5.85
CA LEU A 14 6.90 11.33 -5.13
C LEU A 14 6.50 12.35 -6.19
N ILE A 15 5.29 12.89 -6.10
CA ILE A 15 4.74 13.85 -7.06
C ILE A 15 4.20 15.09 -6.34
N THR A 16 4.19 16.23 -7.04
CA THR A 16 3.52 17.45 -6.58
C THR A 16 2.01 17.36 -6.82
N VAL A 17 1.25 18.26 -6.19
CA VAL A 17 -0.20 18.38 -6.42
C VAL A 17 -0.50 18.72 -7.89
N GLU A 18 0.32 19.57 -8.51
CA GLU A 18 0.15 19.95 -9.91
C GLU A 18 0.40 18.77 -10.86
N GLN A 19 1.44 17.97 -10.60
CA GLN A 19 1.68 16.72 -11.33
C GLN A 19 0.52 15.73 -11.17
N TYR A 20 -0.04 15.61 -9.96
CA TYR A 20 -1.22 14.78 -9.73
C TYR A 20 -2.41 15.21 -10.60
N MET A 21 -2.70 16.52 -10.66
CA MET A 21 -3.82 17.03 -11.47
C MET A 21 -3.62 16.72 -12.96
N MET A 22 -2.42 16.97 -13.50
CA MET A 22 -2.08 16.64 -14.89
C MET A 22 -2.21 15.15 -15.18
N LEU A 23 -1.70 14.29 -14.30
CA LEU A 23 -1.77 12.83 -14.47
C LEU A 23 -3.20 12.30 -14.49
N VAL A 24 -4.07 12.81 -13.61
CA VAL A 24 -5.48 12.39 -13.57
C VAL A 24 -6.19 12.74 -14.87
N ASP A 25 -5.96 13.93 -15.42
CA ASP A 25 -6.55 14.37 -16.69
C ASP A 25 -6.10 13.49 -17.86
N GLU A 26 -4.78 13.31 -18.01
CA GLU A 26 -4.17 12.50 -19.07
C GLU A 26 -4.56 11.01 -19.00
N MET A 27 -4.77 10.46 -17.80
CA MET A 27 -5.14 9.06 -17.60
C MET A 27 -6.64 8.80 -17.75
N SER A 28 -7.48 9.82 -17.63
CA SER A 28 -8.95 9.70 -17.64
C SER A 28 -9.55 9.01 -18.88
N PRO A 29 -8.98 9.10 -20.11
CA PRO A 29 -9.52 8.39 -21.26
C PRO A 29 -9.23 6.89 -21.24
N TYR A 30 -8.21 6.45 -20.50
CA TYR A 30 -7.70 5.08 -20.50
C TYR A 30 -8.12 4.28 -19.26
N MET A 31 -8.59 4.95 -18.21
CA MET A 31 -8.91 4.34 -16.92
C MET A 31 -10.27 4.81 -16.41
N ARG A 32 -10.84 4.03 -15.48
CA ARG A 32 -12.08 4.41 -14.79
C ARG A 32 -11.77 4.58 -13.31
N PHE A 33 -12.49 5.48 -12.66
CA PHE A 33 -12.41 5.64 -11.22
C PHE A 33 -12.75 4.34 -10.50
N ASP A 34 -12.13 4.17 -9.34
CA ASP A 34 -12.48 3.10 -8.41
C ASP A 34 -13.95 3.26 -8.00
N LYS A 35 -14.74 2.19 -8.15
CA LYS A 35 -16.18 2.16 -7.86
C LYS A 35 -16.51 2.42 -6.40
N PHE A 36 -15.56 2.25 -5.48
CA PHE A 36 -15.76 2.48 -4.05
C PHE A 36 -15.44 3.93 -3.64
N GLY A 37 -14.83 4.72 -4.52
CA GLY A 37 -14.54 6.13 -4.25
C GLY A 37 -15.66 7.06 -4.69
N ARG A 38 -15.88 8.13 -3.92
CA ARG A 38 -16.72 9.27 -4.36
C ARG A 38 -15.87 10.14 -5.27
N ASP A 39 -16.28 10.29 -6.53
CA ASP A 39 -15.49 10.98 -7.57
C ASP A 39 -14.05 10.44 -7.70
N GLY A 40 -13.91 9.12 -7.53
CA GLY A 40 -12.62 8.43 -7.56
C GLY A 40 -11.72 8.69 -6.36
N LYS A 41 -12.26 9.28 -5.28
CA LYS A 41 -11.52 9.62 -4.06
C LYS A 41 -12.13 8.95 -2.85
N TYR A 42 -11.28 8.62 -1.89
CA TYR A 42 -11.63 8.20 -0.55
C TYR A 42 -10.44 8.46 0.36
N THR A 43 -10.70 8.72 1.63
CA THR A 43 -9.64 8.88 2.63
C THR A 43 -9.23 7.50 3.13
N VAL A 44 -7.93 7.26 3.26
CA VAL A 44 -7.41 6.05 3.92
C VAL A 44 -6.63 6.47 5.16
N THR A 45 -7.11 6.06 6.32
CA THR A 45 -6.41 6.28 7.59
C THR A 45 -5.87 4.95 8.09
N SER A 46 -4.60 4.92 8.50
CA SER A 46 -3.96 3.70 8.99
C SER A 46 -3.15 3.99 10.26
N LEU A 47 -3.53 3.35 11.36
CA LEU A 47 -2.79 3.35 12.62
C LEU A 47 -1.85 2.15 12.63
N TYR A 48 -0.55 2.40 12.67
CA TYR A 48 0.45 1.33 12.76
C TYR A 48 0.71 0.95 14.21
N PHE A 49 0.78 -0.36 14.45
CA PHE A 49 1.07 -0.92 15.76
C PHE A 49 2.54 -1.23 15.89
N GLU A 50 3.02 -1.11 17.12
CA GLU A 50 4.40 -1.34 17.50
C GLU A 50 4.44 -1.80 18.95
N ASN A 51 5.52 -2.49 19.33
CA ASN A 51 5.75 -2.83 20.73
C ASN A 51 6.71 -1.83 21.40
N ARG A 52 6.94 -1.98 22.71
CA ARG A 52 7.83 -1.07 23.46
C ARG A 52 9.29 -1.09 22.99
N ASN A 53 9.69 -2.16 22.30
CA ASN A 53 11.06 -2.37 21.81
C ASN A 53 11.25 -1.90 20.35
N TYR A 54 10.18 -1.47 19.68
CA TYR A 54 10.20 -1.05 18.27
C TYR A 54 10.61 -2.16 17.29
N ASP A 55 10.27 -3.41 17.59
CA ASP A 55 10.71 -4.57 16.82
C ASP A 55 10.27 -4.48 15.34
N ILE A 56 9.01 -4.11 15.06
CA ILE A 56 8.47 -4.03 13.69
C ILE A 56 9.18 -2.93 12.87
N TYR A 57 9.47 -1.80 13.51
CA TYR A 57 10.25 -0.71 12.95
C TYR A 57 11.66 -1.19 12.59
N PHE A 58 12.36 -1.88 13.50
CA PHE A 58 13.73 -2.34 13.24
C PHE A 58 13.77 -3.47 12.19
N GLU A 59 12.81 -4.40 12.18
CA GLU A 59 12.65 -5.38 11.10
C GLU A 59 12.60 -4.70 9.72
N THR A 60 11.77 -3.64 9.61
CA THR A 60 11.58 -2.90 8.36
C THR A 60 12.81 -2.07 8.00
N LYS A 61 13.36 -1.32 8.97
CA LYS A 61 14.53 -0.44 8.79
C LYS A 61 15.76 -1.22 8.36
N ASN A 62 16.03 -2.36 9.02
CA ASN A 62 17.18 -3.21 8.75
C ASN A 62 16.96 -4.17 7.58
N LYS A 63 15.78 -4.11 6.93
CA LYS A 63 15.40 -4.97 5.79
C LYS A 63 15.57 -6.47 6.08
N LEU A 64 15.23 -6.88 7.30
CA LEU A 64 15.36 -8.27 7.72
C LEU A 64 14.58 -9.23 6.79
N PRO A 65 15.03 -10.49 6.65
CA PRO A 65 14.39 -11.48 5.77
C PRO A 65 12.91 -11.63 6.07
N PHE A 66 12.58 -11.76 7.36
CA PHE A 66 11.24 -11.58 7.89
C PHE A 66 11.01 -10.13 8.30
N ARG A 67 9.92 -9.55 7.83
CA ARG A 67 9.43 -8.27 8.33
C ARG A 67 7.93 -8.19 8.18
N GLN A 68 7.28 -7.61 9.17
CA GLN A 68 5.85 -7.40 9.15
C GLN A 68 5.46 -5.93 9.26
N LYS A 69 4.19 -5.64 8.98
CA LYS A 69 3.53 -4.38 9.31
C LYS A 69 2.15 -4.72 9.83
N LEU A 70 1.86 -4.25 11.03
CA LEU A 70 0.56 -4.39 11.65
C LEU A 70 -0.15 -3.03 11.63
N ARG A 71 -1.39 -2.99 11.15
CA ARG A 71 -2.16 -1.74 11.10
C ARG A 71 -3.65 -1.94 11.29
N LEU A 72 -4.29 -0.98 11.96
CA LEU A 72 -5.73 -0.80 11.90
C LEU A 72 -6.02 0.24 10.81
N ARG A 73 -6.90 -0.11 9.86
CA ARG A 73 -7.24 0.73 8.72
C ARG A 73 -8.73 1.03 8.70
N ILE A 74 -9.05 2.27 8.35
CA ILE A 74 -10.41 2.74 8.06
C ILE A 74 -10.42 3.48 6.73
N TYR A 75 -11.61 3.61 6.15
CA TYR A 75 -11.87 4.35 4.92
C TYR A 75 -12.88 5.47 5.21
N ASP A 76 -12.63 6.64 4.64
CA ASP A 76 -13.38 7.87 4.90
C ASP A 76 -13.51 8.17 6.40
N ASP A 77 -14.64 8.71 6.82
CA ASP A 77 -14.96 8.95 8.23
C ASP A 77 -15.56 7.69 8.84
N THR A 78 -15.22 7.42 10.10
CA THR A 78 -15.74 6.30 10.87
C THR A 78 -16.19 6.78 12.25
N ASP A 79 -17.11 6.06 12.88
CA ASP A 79 -17.53 6.28 14.26
C ASP A 79 -17.27 5.04 15.13
N ILE A 80 -17.79 5.01 16.35
CA ILE A 80 -17.61 3.91 17.30
C ILE A 80 -18.17 2.57 16.77
N GLY A 81 -19.18 2.61 15.89
CA GLY A 81 -19.78 1.44 15.26
C GLY A 81 -19.29 1.17 13.83
N GLY A 82 -18.45 2.06 13.29
CA GLY A 82 -17.99 2.00 11.91
C GLY A 82 -17.00 0.87 11.64
N ALA A 83 -16.88 0.48 10.37
CA ALA A 83 -16.01 -0.61 9.98
C ALA A 83 -14.54 -0.23 10.13
N ALA A 84 -13.77 -1.10 10.80
CA ALA A 84 -12.32 -0.99 10.90
C ALA A 84 -11.67 -2.34 10.63
N PHE A 85 -10.56 -2.32 9.89
CA PHE A 85 -9.88 -3.51 9.40
C PHE A 85 -8.53 -3.65 10.07
N PHE A 86 -8.35 -4.74 10.82
CA PHE A 86 -7.06 -5.09 11.39
C PHE A 86 -6.28 -5.92 10.37
N GLU A 87 -5.22 -5.33 9.81
CA GLU A 87 -4.47 -5.88 8.69
C GLU A 87 -3.03 -6.22 9.09
N ILE A 88 -2.55 -7.35 8.57
CA ILE A 88 -1.15 -7.80 8.71
C ILE A 88 -0.55 -7.92 7.31
N LYS A 89 0.59 -7.26 7.09
CA LYS A 89 1.41 -7.45 5.88
C LYS A 89 2.74 -8.08 6.27
N GLN A 90 2.99 -9.29 5.78
CA GLN A 90 4.24 -10.00 6.01
C GLN A 90 5.07 -10.10 4.73
N LYS A 91 6.39 -10.08 4.88
CA LYS A 91 7.31 -10.40 3.81
C LYS A 91 8.35 -11.37 4.33
N HIS A 92 8.47 -12.48 3.60
CA HIS A 92 9.53 -13.45 3.74
C HIS A 92 10.43 -13.31 2.51
N LYS A 93 11.73 -13.07 2.72
CA LYS A 93 12.73 -13.38 1.70
C LYS A 93 13.30 -14.75 2.03
N PRO A 94 13.36 -15.69 1.08
CA PRO A 94 14.18 -16.89 1.26
C PRO A 94 15.64 -16.46 1.47
N GLU A 95 16.37 -17.12 2.36
CA GLU A 95 17.76 -16.79 2.72
C GLU A 95 18.79 -17.10 1.60
N PHE A 96 18.35 -17.66 0.47
CA PHE A 96 19.23 -18.06 -0.63
C PHE A 96 19.05 -17.19 -1.88
N ASP A 97 19.48 -15.92 -1.79
CA ASP A 97 19.83 -15.12 -2.98
C ASP A 97 21.20 -14.47 -2.74
N SER A 98 22.21 -15.30 -2.46
CA SER A 98 23.62 -14.95 -2.62
C SER A 98 24.14 -15.69 -3.85
N CYS A 99 24.02 -15.07 -5.02
CA CYS A 99 24.83 -15.39 -6.18
C CYS A 99 25.24 -14.07 -6.86
#